data_AF-A0AAE7AMQ5-F1
#
_entry.id   AF-A0AAE7AMQ5-F1
#
_cell.length_a   1.000
_cell.length_b   1.000
_cell.length_c   1.000
_cell.angle_alpha   90.00
_cell.angle_beta   90.00
_cell.angle_gamma   90.00
#
_symmetry.space_group_name_H-M   'P 1'
#
loop_
_entity.id
_entity.type
_entity.pdbx_description
1 polymer ?
#
loop_
_entity_poly.entity_id
_entity_poly.type
_entity_poly.pdbx_seq_one_letter_code
_entity_poly.pdbx_strand_id
1 'polypeptide(L)'
;MAPCHLLLQIRTAPRMKKFAKILLACLCLLLASVAALLGYSEWTVSDARHYTYDDVDAVPYNRVALVLGTSKYLIGGSPNHYFKYRIKAAAELYNNGKVDYILVSGDNATVQYNEPRQMRRALIQAGIPASAIYSDYAGFRTLDSIVRAKEVFGQARFTVVSQAFHNERAIFIARHFGIEAVGFNALDPSAYQGIKTRVREVFARLMGLLDLYVLDKGPKFLGEPIVIGGPIPCQPLSTIGASQPCLPIPSVAPVQKPLDKATSAATATSAATATSAATATSAATATAP
;
A
#
# COMPACT_ATOMS: atom_id res chain seq x y z
N MET A 1 -20.33 82.58 22.68
CA MET A 1 -19.29 81.79 21.97
C MET A 1 -18.95 80.59 22.83
N ALA A 2 -19.40 79.39 22.47
CA ALA A 2 -19.06 78.14 23.16
C ALA A 2 -18.32 77.23 22.16
N PRO A 3 -17.14 76.68 22.49
CA PRO A 3 -16.37 75.91 21.54
C PRO A 3 -16.95 74.49 21.41
N CYS A 4 -17.10 74.11 20.15
CA CYS A 4 -17.48 72.80 19.68
C CYS A 4 -16.32 71.80 19.93
N HIS A 5 -16.39 71.04 21.03
CA HIS A 5 -15.57 69.84 21.22
C HIS A 5 -16.50 68.62 21.28
N LEU A 6 -17.01 68.20 20.11
CA LEU A 6 -17.72 66.94 19.97
C LEU A 6 -16.71 65.82 19.68
N LEU A 7 -16.38 65.09 20.74
CA LEU A 7 -15.57 63.87 20.72
C LEU A 7 -16.20 62.81 19.82
N LEU A 8 -15.58 62.54 18.67
CA LEU A 8 -15.81 61.35 17.86
C LEU A 8 -15.16 60.13 18.55
N GLN A 9 -15.82 59.62 19.61
CA GLN A 9 -15.50 58.29 20.12
C GLN A 9 -16.07 57.24 19.16
N ILE A 10 -15.23 56.76 18.25
CA ILE A 10 -15.52 55.60 17.40
C ILE A 10 -15.62 54.35 18.31
N ARG A 11 -16.82 54.04 18.78
CA ARG A 11 -17.15 52.77 19.49
C ARG A 11 -17.20 51.61 18.49
N THR A 12 -16.06 51.14 17.99
CA THR A 12 -15.99 49.91 17.15
C THR A 12 -15.70 48.62 17.96
N ALA A 13 -15.53 48.72 19.28
CA ALA A 13 -14.93 47.64 20.07
C ALA A 13 -15.79 46.37 20.38
N PRO A 14 -17.12 46.41 20.62
CA PRO A 14 -17.82 45.23 21.16
C PRO A 14 -18.21 44.19 20.10
N ARG A 15 -18.53 44.63 18.87
CA ARG A 15 -18.99 43.75 17.78
C ARG A 15 -17.82 42.93 17.20
N MET A 16 -16.64 43.54 17.08
CA MET A 16 -15.40 42.87 16.67
C MET A 16 -14.93 41.81 17.68
N LYS A 17 -15.07 42.07 18.99
CA LYS A 17 -14.71 41.09 20.03
C LYS A 17 -15.63 39.86 20.03
N LYS A 18 -16.93 40.02 19.76
CA LYS A 18 -17.86 38.89 19.61
C LYS A 18 -17.55 38.08 18.35
N PHE A 19 -17.27 38.74 17.22
CA PHE A 19 -16.87 38.08 15.98
C PHE A 19 -15.55 37.31 16.13
N ALA A 20 -14.55 37.88 16.80
CA ALA A 20 -13.29 37.20 17.10
C ALA A 20 -13.48 35.95 17.98
N LYS A 21 -14.38 35.99 18.96
CA LYS A 21 -14.73 34.80 19.78
C LYS A 21 -15.42 33.71 18.98
N ILE A 22 -16.32 34.08 18.06
CA ILE A 22 -16.97 33.12 17.15
C ILE A 22 -15.93 32.50 16.21
N LEU A 23 -15.05 33.30 15.60
CA LEU A 23 -13.96 32.79 14.76
C LEU A 23 -13.04 31.86 15.53
N LEU A 24 -12.66 32.20 16.75
CA LEU A 24 -11.84 31.34 17.60
C LEU A 24 -12.56 30.03 17.94
N ALA A 25 -13.84 30.07 18.28
CA ALA A 25 -14.64 28.87 18.54
C ALA A 25 -14.74 27.98 17.29
N CYS A 26 -14.98 28.55 16.11
CA CYS A 26 -14.98 27.81 14.85
C CYS A 26 -13.61 27.19 14.55
N LEU A 27 -12.52 27.91 14.80
CA LEU A 27 -11.16 27.38 14.63
C LEU A 27 -10.88 26.23 15.61
N CYS A 28 -11.27 26.37 16.89
CA CYS A 28 -11.12 25.31 17.88
C CYS A 28 -11.94 24.07 17.50
N LEU A 29 -13.18 24.23 17.03
CA LEU A 29 -14.01 23.12 16.55
C LEU A 29 -13.40 22.44 15.33
N LEU A 30 -12.89 23.21 14.37
CA LEU A 30 -12.19 22.68 13.20
C LEU A 30 -10.97 21.85 13.63
N LEU A 31 -10.12 22.40 14.50
CA LEU A 31 -8.93 21.70 15.01
C LEU A 31 -9.31 20.42 15.77
N ALA A 32 -10.36 20.46 16.60
CA ALA A 32 -10.86 19.29 17.31
C ALA A 32 -11.38 18.21 16.34
N SER A 33 -12.09 18.61 15.28
CA SER A 33 -12.56 17.67 14.26
C SER A 33 -11.39 17.01 13.51
N VAL A 34 -10.37 17.78 13.12
CA VAL A 34 -9.17 17.25 12.46
C VAL A 34 -8.43 16.29 13.40
N ALA A 35 -8.26 16.65 14.67
CA ALA A 35 -7.61 15.77 15.67
C ALA A 35 -8.39 14.46 15.86
N ALA A 36 -9.73 14.51 15.87
CA ALA A 36 -10.57 13.33 15.96
C ALA A 36 -10.42 12.42 14.72
N LEU A 37 -10.39 12.98 13.51
CA LEU A 37 -10.15 12.21 12.29
C LEU A 37 -8.76 11.55 12.29
N LEU A 38 -7.72 12.27 12.72
CA LEU A 38 -6.38 11.71 12.84
C LEU A 38 -6.36 10.55 13.85
N GLY A 39 -6.94 10.74 15.04
CA GLY A 39 -7.04 9.70 16.05
C GLY A 39 -7.81 8.47 15.57
N TYR A 40 -8.92 8.66 14.85
CA TYR A 40 -9.67 7.56 14.24
C TYR A 40 -8.85 6.80 13.19
N SER A 41 -8.13 7.53 12.33
CA SER A 41 -7.28 6.93 11.29
C SER A 41 -6.12 6.11 11.89
N GLU A 42 -5.53 6.60 12.98
CA GLU A 42 -4.50 5.86 13.72
C GLU A 42 -5.08 4.58 14.33
N TRP A 43 -6.22 4.70 15.02
CA TRP A 43 -6.86 3.58 15.67
C TRP A 43 -7.24 2.47 14.69
N THR A 44 -7.88 2.82 13.56
CA THR A 44 -8.35 1.83 12.58
C THR A 44 -7.20 1.17 11.82
N VAL A 45 -6.14 1.91 11.48
CA VAL A 45 -4.99 1.34 10.78
C VAL A 45 -4.15 0.48 11.72
N SER A 46 -3.98 0.89 12.98
CA SER A 46 -3.19 0.12 13.94
C SER A 46 -3.84 -1.18 14.41
N ASP A 47 -5.13 -1.40 14.14
CA ASP A 47 -5.74 -2.73 14.28
C ASP A 47 -5.00 -3.79 13.42
N ALA A 48 -4.42 -3.38 12.29
CA ALA A 48 -3.65 -4.26 11.42
C ALA A 48 -2.37 -4.82 12.06
N ARG A 49 -1.94 -4.33 13.24
CA ARG A 49 -0.79 -4.85 13.99
C ARG A 49 -0.87 -6.35 14.29
N HIS A 50 -2.10 -6.88 14.41
CA HIS A 50 -2.36 -8.30 14.68
C HIS A 50 -1.92 -9.22 13.52
N TYR A 51 -1.63 -8.65 12.34
CA TYR A 51 -1.16 -9.36 11.15
C TYR A 51 0.33 -9.08 10.87
N THR A 52 1.03 -8.43 11.80
CA THR A 52 2.46 -8.15 11.69
C THR A 52 3.27 -9.06 12.62
N TYR A 53 4.47 -9.40 12.18
CA TYR A 53 5.39 -10.31 12.86
C TYR A 53 6.77 -9.67 12.95
N ASP A 54 7.40 -9.82 14.11
CA ASP A 54 8.79 -9.40 14.35
C ASP A 54 9.77 -10.59 14.31
N ASP A 55 9.26 -11.80 14.53
CA ASP A 55 10.02 -13.05 14.48
C ASP A 55 9.76 -13.79 13.16
N VAL A 56 10.84 -14.11 12.44
CA VAL A 56 10.78 -14.81 11.15
C VAL A 56 10.13 -16.19 11.30
N ASP A 57 10.34 -16.89 12.41
CA ASP A 57 9.83 -18.24 12.62
C ASP A 57 8.30 -18.25 12.76
N ALA A 58 7.72 -17.18 13.29
CA ALA A 58 6.28 -17.00 13.44
C ALA A 58 5.58 -16.58 12.14
N VAL A 59 6.30 -16.05 11.14
CA VAL A 59 5.72 -15.63 9.86
C VAL A 59 5.18 -16.85 9.11
N PRO A 60 3.92 -16.85 8.65
CA PRO A 60 3.39 -17.92 7.82
C PRO A 60 4.05 -17.89 6.42
N TYR A 61 4.19 -19.07 5.82
CA TYR A 61 4.72 -19.17 4.46
C TYR A 61 3.77 -18.47 3.46
N ASN A 62 4.36 -17.63 2.62
CA ASN A 62 3.71 -17.04 1.46
C ASN A 62 4.66 -17.12 0.28
N ARG A 63 4.13 -17.41 -0.91
CA ARG A 63 4.98 -17.57 -2.10
C ARG A 63 5.83 -16.33 -2.42
N VAL A 64 5.30 -15.14 -2.13
CA VAL A 64 5.94 -13.85 -2.47
C VAL A 64 6.04 -12.93 -1.25
N ALA A 65 7.21 -12.32 -1.06
CA ALA A 65 7.40 -11.14 -0.24
C ALA A 65 7.28 -9.86 -1.08
N LEU A 66 6.39 -8.93 -0.72
CA LEU A 66 6.32 -7.58 -1.29
C LEU A 66 7.15 -6.62 -0.45
N VAL A 67 8.31 -6.20 -0.96
CA VAL A 67 9.16 -5.18 -0.32
C VAL A 67 8.73 -3.80 -0.79
N LEU A 68 8.22 -2.99 0.14
CA LEU A 68 7.76 -1.63 -0.17
C LEU A 68 8.96 -0.67 -0.34
N GLY A 69 8.82 0.22 -1.31
CA GLY A 69 9.84 1.19 -1.73
C GLY A 69 10.30 2.12 -0.61
N THR A 70 11.60 2.38 -0.60
CA THR A 70 12.23 3.45 0.16
C THR A 70 13.54 3.83 -0.50
N SER A 71 13.91 5.09 -0.39
CA SER A 71 15.15 5.62 -0.98
C SER A 71 16.38 5.06 -0.29
N LYS A 72 17.41 4.66 -1.06
CA LYS A 72 18.68 4.14 -0.50
C LYS A 72 19.46 5.18 0.30
N TYR A 73 19.34 6.45 -0.08
CA TYR A 73 20.02 7.57 0.54
C TYR A 73 19.02 8.60 1.04
N LEU A 74 19.38 9.29 2.12
CA LEU A 74 18.64 10.45 2.64
C LEU A 74 18.93 11.69 1.79
N ILE A 75 18.13 12.73 2.00
CA ILE A 75 18.44 14.08 1.49
C ILE A 75 19.80 14.48 2.09
N GLY A 76 20.80 14.68 1.22
CA GLY A 76 22.20 14.89 1.63
C GLY A 76 23.14 13.70 1.40
N GLY A 77 22.66 12.59 0.83
CA GLY A 77 23.50 11.48 0.35
C GLY A 77 23.93 10.46 1.40
N SER A 78 23.58 10.67 2.67
CA SER A 78 23.84 9.70 3.73
C SER A 78 23.04 8.40 3.53
N PRO A 79 23.56 7.23 3.91
CA PRO A 79 22.82 5.96 3.81
C PRO A 79 21.50 6.02 4.60
N ASN A 80 20.43 5.46 4.03
CA ASN A 80 19.14 5.33 4.69
C ASN A 80 19.05 3.98 5.43
N HIS A 81 18.95 4.03 6.76
CA HIS A 81 18.78 2.84 7.57
C HIS A 81 17.46 2.10 7.31
N TYR A 82 16.37 2.80 6.99
CA TYR A 82 15.11 2.17 6.60
C TYR A 82 15.30 1.22 5.41
N PHE A 83 16.07 1.66 4.40
CA PHE A 83 16.42 0.83 3.25
C PHE A 83 17.20 -0.41 3.67
N LYS A 84 18.29 -0.22 4.42
CA LYS A 84 19.16 -1.32 4.87
C LYS A 84 18.37 -2.40 5.62
N TYR A 85 17.52 -1.99 6.56
CA TYR A 85 16.75 -2.93 7.39
C TYR A 85 15.66 -3.66 6.58
N ARG A 86 15.03 -3.01 5.60
CA ARG A 86 14.08 -3.70 4.69
C ARG A 86 14.74 -4.76 3.85
N ILE A 87 15.92 -4.48 3.29
CA ILE A 87 16.68 -5.47 2.51
C ILE A 87 17.08 -6.65 3.40
N LYS A 88 17.53 -6.39 4.63
CA LYS A 88 17.87 -7.45 5.59
C LYS A 88 16.66 -8.34 5.89
N ALA A 89 15.52 -7.74 6.23
CA ALA A 89 14.29 -8.48 6.55
C ALA A 89 13.78 -9.31 5.36
N ALA A 90 13.85 -8.78 4.14
CA ALA A 90 13.46 -9.50 2.94
C ALA A 90 14.39 -10.70 2.65
N ALA A 91 15.70 -10.52 2.82
CA ALA A 91 16.66 -11.61 2.69
C ALA A 91 16.46 -12.68 3.77
N GLU A 92 16.14 -12.28 5.00
CA GLU A 92 15.84 -13.17 6.12
C GLU A 92 14.63 -14.07 5.85
N LEU A 93 13.53 -13.52 5.33
CA LEU A 93 12.37 -14.33 4.93
C LEU A 93 12.73 -15.38 3.88
N TYR A 94 13.49 -15.00 2.85
CA TYR A 94 13.89 -15.90 1.78
C TYR A 94 14.81 -17.01 2.29
N ASN A 95 15.83 -16.64 3.08
CA ASN A 95 16.82 -17.59 3.60
C ASN A 95 16.21 -18.61 4.58
N ASN A 96 15.13 -18.24 5.27
CA ASN A 96 14.38 -19.13 6.16
C ASN A 96 13.23 -19.88 5.45
N GLY A 97 13.16 -19.82 4.11
CA GLY A 97 12.13 -20.54 3.34
C GLY A 97 10.70 -20.07 3.59
N LYS A 98 10.53 -18.84 4.11
CA LYS A 98 9.20 -18.26 4.35
C LYS A 98 8.59 -17.71 3.07
N VAL A 99 9.42 -17.43 2.06
CA VAL A 99 9.01 -17.00 0.71
C VAL A 99 9.91 -17.59 -0.37
N ASP A 100 9.37 -17.80 -1.57
CA ASP A 100 10.13 -18.28 -2.73
C ASP A 100 10.62 -17.14 -3.63
N TYR A 101 9.90 -16.02 -3.63
CA TYR A 101 10.19 -14.87 -4.49
C TYR A 101 10.05 -13.56 -3.74
N ILE A 102 10.79 -12.56 -4.20
CA ILE A 102 10.76 -11.21 -3.66
C ILE A 102 10.32 -10.24 -4.76
N LEU A 103 9.18 -9.59 -4.56
CA LEU A 103 8.70 -8.48 -5.39
C LEU A 103 9.12 -7.16 -4.75
N VAL A 104 10.01 -6.40 -5.39
CA VAL A 104 10.40 -5.06 -4.96
C VAL A 104 9.55 -4.02 -5.69
N SER A 105 8.71 -3.26 -4.99
CA SER A 105 7.81 -2.26 -5.57
C SER A 105 8.11 -0.87 -5.06
N GLY A 106 8.23 0.10 -5.96
CA GLY A 106 8.55 1.48 -5.59
C GLY A 106 8.53 2.43 -6.78
N ASP A 107 8.93 3.66 -6.51
CA ASP A 107 8.90 4.74 -7.49
C ASP A 107 10.07 4.64 -8.49
N ASN A 108 9.78 4.98 -9.75
CA ASN A 108 10.72 5.13 -10.86
C ASN A 108 10.49 6.45 -11.63
N ALA A 109 9.84 7.44 -11.03
CA ALA A 109 9.48 8.72 -11.66
C ALA A 109 10.68 9.54 -12.15
N THR A 110 11.91 9.23 -11.73
CA THR A 110 13.12 9.86 -12.26
C THR A 110 14.16 8.82 -12.67
N VAL A 111 14.77 9.00 -13.84
CA VAL A 111 15.79 8.08 -14.43
C VAL A 111 17.01 7.92 -13.51
N GLN A 112 17.31 8.95 -12.71
CA GLN A 112 18.42 8.94 -11.74
C GLN A 112 18.07 8.31 -10.39
N TYR A 113 16.79 8.02 -10.11
CA TYR A 113 16.32 7.50 -8.83
C TYR A 113 15.30 6.37 -9.04
N ASN A 114 15.80 5.19 -9.39
CA ASN A 114 14.97 3.99 -9.52
C ASN A 114 15.10 3.15 -8.24
N GLU A 115 14.11 3.24 -7.34
CA GLU A 115 14.13 2.52 -6.06
C GLU A 115 14.11 1.00 -6.23
N PRO A 116 13.24 0.41 -7.09
CA PRO A 116 13.22 -1.04 -7.31
C PRO A 116 14.56 -1.60 -7.81
N ARG A 117 15.27 -0.91 -8.72
CA ARG A 117 16.61 -1.32 -9.18
C ARG A 117 17.62 -1.32 -8.04
N GLN A 118 17.54 -0.35 -7.13
CA GLN A 118 18.44 -0.28 -5.98
C GLN A 118 18.16 -1.42 -5.00
N MET A 119 16.88 -1.68 -4.70
CA MET A 119 16.48 -2.80 -3.84
C MET A 119 16.89 -4.15 -4.43
N ARG A 120 16.64 -4.35 -5.73
CA ARG A 120 17.07 -5.57 -6.47
C ARG A 120 18.57 -5.79 -6.35
N ARG A 121 19.38 -4.77 -6.62
CA ARG A 121 20.86 -4.86 -6.51
C ARG A 121 21.29 -5.19 -5.09
N ALA A 122 20.67 -4.57 -4.09
CA ALA A 122 21.00 -4.81 -2.69
C ALA A 122 20.63 -6.24 -2.23
N LEU A 123 19.51 -6.79 -2.70
CA LEU A 123 19.13 -8.18 -2.44
C LEU A 123 20.08 -9.18 -3.11
N ILE A 124 20.50 -8.92 -4.35
CA ILE A 124 21.52 -9.73 -5.02
C ILE A 124 22.84 -9.71 -4.24
N GLN A 125 23.26 -8.53 -3.77
CA GLN A 125 24.44 -8.39 -2.91
C GLN A 125 24.28 -9.10 -1.56
N ALA A 126 23.05 -9.27 -1.07
CA ALA A 126 22.73 -10.03 0.13
C ALA A 126 22.65 -11.55 -0.11
N GLY A 127 22.96 -12.03 -1.32
CA GLY A 127 23.02 -13.46 -1.66
C GLY A 127 21.74 -14.03 -2.28
N ILE A 128 20.71 -13.20 -2.52
CA ILE A 128 19.46 -13.66 -3.12
C ILE A 128 19.62 -13.81 -4.64
N PRO A 129 19.28 -14.96 -5.25
CA PRO A 129 19.44 -15.16 -6.67
C PRO A 129 18.58 -14.19 -7.48
N ALA A 130 19.13 -13.64 -8.57
CA ALA A 130 18.44 -12.66 -9.40
C ALA A 130 17.14 -13.19 -10.02
N SER A 131 17.02 -14.51 -10.22
CA SER A 131 15.81 -15.20 -10.70
C SER A 131 14.67 -15.22 -9.66
N ALA A 132 14.98 -15.07 -8.38
CA ALA A 132 13.98 -15.01 -7.30
C ALA A 132 13.41 -13.60 -7.10
N ILE A 133 13.97 -12.57 -7.75
CA ILE A 133 13.59 -11.17 -7.53
C ILE A 133 12.81 -10.66 -8.73
N TYR A 134 11.70 -9.97 -8.48
CA TYR A 134 10.88 -9.27 -9.48
C TYR A 134 10.80 -7.79 -9.11
N SER A 135 10.67 -6.90 -10.09
CA SER A 135 10.69 -5.45 -9.86
C SER A 135 9.44 -4.80 -10.43
N ASP A 136 8.72 -4.07 -9.57
CA ASP A 136 7.57 -3.25 -9.93
C ASP A 136 7.95 -1.76 -9.87
N TYR A 137 7.93 -1.11 -11.04
CA TYR A 137 8.36 0.28 -11.22
C TYR A 137 7.23 1.31 -11.13
N ALA A 138 6.01 0.87 -10.84
CA ALA A 138 4.83 1.74 -10.76
C ALA A 138 4.19 1.77 -9.36
N GLY A 139 4.98 1.48 -8.33
CA GLY A 139 4.60 1.56 -6.92
C GLY A 139 4.77 2.95 -6.33
N PHE A 140 4.05 3.96 -6.85
CA PHE A 140 4.20 5.36 -6.44
C PHE A 140 3.66 5.66 -5.03
N ARG A 141 2.62 4.92 -4.63
CA ARG A 141 2.03 4.94 -3.28
C ARG A 141 1.93 3.52 -2.75
N THR A 142 1.76 3.38 -1.43
CA THR A 142 1.45 2.08 -0.81
C THR A 142 0.25 1.40 -1.48
N LEU A 143 -0.80 2.17 -1.80
CA LEU A 143 -1.97 1.66 -2.52
C LEU A 143 -1.60 1.07 -3.88
N ASP A 144 -0.77 1.76 -4.66
CA ASP A 144 -0.35 1.31 -5.98
C ASP A 144 0.43 -0.02 -5.86
N SER A 145 1.39 -0.12 -4.94
CA SER A 145 2.16 -1.36 -4.71
C SER A 145 1.27 -2.54 -4.31
N ILE A 146 0.31 -2.32 -3.42
CA ILE A 146 -0.57 -3.38 -2.90
C ILE A 146 -1.53 -3.88 -3.97
N VAL A 147 -2.22 -2.97 -4.67
CA VAL A 147 -3.17 -3.37 -5.72
C VAL A 147 -2.42 -4.01 -6.90
N ARG A 148 -1.27 -3.47 -7.31
CA ARG A 148 -0.49 -4.04 -8.41
C ARG A 148 0.07 -5.42 -8.07
N ALA A 149 0.43 -5.69 -6.82
CA ALA A 149 0.84 -7.04 -6.42
C ALA A 149 -0.25 -8.08 -6.77
N LYS A 150 -1.52 -7.74 -6.60
CA LYS A 150 -2.66 -8.57 -7.02
C LYS A 150 -2.89 -8.53 -8.53
N GLU A 151 -3.15 -7.34 -9.08
CA GLU A 151 -3.67 -7.20 -10.45
C GLU A 151 -2.60 -7.45 -11.52
N VAL A 152 -1.35 -7.08 -11.26
CA VAL A 152 -0.24 -7.24 -12.21
C VAL A 152 0.56 -8.50 -11.92
N PHE A 153 0.86 -8.78 -10.66
CA PHE A 153 1.71 -9.93 -10.31
C PHE A 153 0.91 -11.17 -9.90
N GLY A 154 -0.43 -11.11 -9.90
CA GLY A 154 -1.30 -12.26 -9.60
C GLY A 154 -1.23 -12.73 -8.14
N GLN A 155 -0.80 -11.89 -7.21
CA GLN A 155 -0.60 -12.27 -5.81
C GLN A 155 -1.82 -11.86 -4.96
N ALA A 156 -2.72 -12.82 -4.71
CA ALA A 156 -3.85 -12.64 -3.79
C ALA A 156 -3.45 -12.78 -2.30
N ARG A 157 -2.32 -13.44 -2.02
CA ARG A 157 -1.75 -13.65 -0.68
C ARG A 157 -0.24 -13.43 -0.69
N PHE A 158 0.28 -12.59 0.19
CA PHE A 158 1.73 -12.28 0.26
C PHE A 158 2.16 -11.71 1.62
N THR A 159 3.48 -11.72 1.86
CA THR A 159 4.09 -11.07 3.03
C THR A 159 4.64 -9.69 2.66
N VAL A 160 4.12 -8.62 3.26
CA VAL A 160 4.64 -7.26 3.11
C VAL A 160 5.87 -7.07 3.97
N VAL A 161 6.93 -6.49 3.41
CA VAL A 161 8.17 -6.17 4.12
C VAL A 161 8.39 -4.66 4.16
N SER A 162 8.30 -4.11 5.36
CA SER A 162 8.51 -2.70 5.68
C SER A 162 8.67 -2.53 7.19
N GLN A 163 8.71 -1.29 7.67
CA GLN A 163 8.62 -1.02 9.11
C GLN A 163 7.18 -1.24 9.60
N ALA A 164 7.02 -1.55 10.89
CA ALA A 164 5.72 -1.90 11.51
C ALA A 164 4.59 -0.94 11.13
N PHE A 165 4.83 0.37 11.29
CA PHE A 165 3.83 1.40 10.99
C PHE A 165 3.35 1.38 9.52
N HIS A 166 4.26 1.06 8.60
CA HIS A 166 4.00 1.03 7.17
C HIS A 166 3.36 -0.29 6.75
N ASN A 167 3.76 -1.39 7.39
CA ASN A 167 3.11 -2.68 7.25
C ASN A 167 1.64 -2.60 7.69
N GLU A 168 1.35 -1.98 8.83
CA GLU A 168 -0.03 -1.74 9.29
C GLU A 168 -0.88 -1.04 8.21
N ARG A 169 -0.38 0.07 7.63
CA ARG A 169 -1.07 0.76 6.53
C ARG A 169 -1.25 -0.14 5.31
N ALA A 170 -0.20 -0.86 4.91
CA ALA A 170 -0.24 -1.72 3.74
C ALA A 170 -1.25 -2.85 3.88
N ILE A 171 -1.32 -3.47 5.06
CA ILE A 171 -2.27 -4.53 5.41
C ILE A 171 -3.69 -3.97 5.44
N PHE A 172 -3.89 -2.79 6.04
CA PHE A 172 -5.19 -2.12 6.04
C PHE A 172 -5.73 -1.93 4.61
N ILE A 173 -4.87 -1.43 3.70
CA ILE A 173 -5.22 -1.28 2.28
C ILE A 173 -5.48 -2.66 1.63
N ALA A 174 -4.61 -3.65 1.86
CA ALA A 174 -4.75 -4.98 1.28
C ALA A 174 -6.10 -5.61 1.62
N ARG A 175 -6.50 -5.53 2.89
CA ARG A 175 -7.78 -6.09 3.36
C ARG A 175 -8.99 -5.43 2.74
N HIS A 176 -8.94 -4.11 2.51
CA HIS A 176 -9.99 -3.40 1.79
C HIS A 176 -10.19 -3.97 0.37
N PHE A 177 -9.12 -4.40 -0.30
CA PHE A 177 -9.16 -5.02 -1.63
C PHE A 177 -9.30 -6.55 -1.62
N GLY A 178 -9.61 -7.14 -0.46
CA GLY A 178 -9.76 -8.60 -0.29
C GLY A 178 -8.46 -9.38 -0.51
N ILE A 179 -7.31 -8.75 -0.22
CA ILE A 179 -5.98 -9.37 -0.33
C ILE A 179 -5.57 -9.89 1.05
N GLU A 180 -5.12 -11.14 1.11
CA GLU A 180 -4.60 -11.77 2.32
C GLU A 180 -3.13 -11.41 2.53
N ALA A 181 -2.88 -10.23 3.09
CA ALA A 181 -1.53 -9.77 3.40
C ALA A 181 -1.21 -9.90 4.90
N VAL A 182 0.00 -10.38 5.20
CA VAL A 182 0.64 -10.26 6.52
C VAL A 182 1.88 -9.37 6.40
N GLY A 183 2.39 -8.84 7.51
CA GLY A 183 3.58 -7.99 7.54
C GLY A 183 4.75 -8.62 8.28
N PHE A 184 5.96 -8.52 7.73
CA PHE A 184 7.19 -8.79 8.46
C PHE A 184 7.92 -7.47 8.73
N ASN A 185 8.15 -7.20 10.01
CA ASN A 185 8.64 -5.90 10.48
C ASN A 185 10.16 -5.82 10.35
N ALA A 186 10.61 -4.97 9.44
CA ALA A 186 11.99 -4.53 9.43
C ALA A 186 12.25 -3.62 10.62
N LEU A 187 13.46 -3.74 11.20
CA LEU A 187 13.91 -2.89 12.30
C LEU A 187 13.70 -1.40 12.00
N ASP A 188 13.22 -0.69 13.01
CA ASP A 188 13.11 0.76 12.98
C ASP A 188 14.47 1.41 13.30
N PRO A 189 14.88 2.45 12.55
CA PRO A 189 16.05 3.23 12.90
C PRO A 189 15.80 4.07 14.16
N SER A 190 16.87 4.64 14.73
CA SER A 190 16.81 5.39 15.98
C SER A 190 15.75 6.50 15.98
N ALA A 191 15.17 6.75 17.16
CA ALA A 191 14.04 7.67 17.36
C ALA A 191 14.25 9.07 16.72
N TYR A 192 15.47 9.62 16.77
CA TYR A 192 15.78 10.93 16.20
C TYR A 192 15.63 10.97 14.67
N GLN A 193 15.96 9.88 13.97
CA GLN A 193 15.74 9.75 12.52
C GLN A 193 14.29 9.39 12.18
N GLY A 194 13.49 9.03 13.18
CA GLY A 194 12.13 8.52 13.03
C GLY A 194 11.01 9.55 13.11
N ILE A 195 11.15 10.61 13.91
CA ILE A 195 10.03 11.52 14.25
C ILE A 195 9.37 12.12 13.00
N LYS A 196 10.15 12.66 12.05
CA LYS A 196 9.60 13.23 10.80
C LYS A 196 8.83 12.17 9.99
N THR A 197 9.33 10.94 9.94
CA THR A 197 8.68 9.83 9.24
C THR A 197 7.38 9.43 9.94
N ARG A 198 7.35 9.43 11.27
CA ARG A 198 6.14 9.13 12.06
C ARG A 198 5.06 10.19 11.89
N VAL A 199 5.43 11.47 11.90
CA VAL A 199 4.47 12.56 11.62
C VAL A 199 3.90 12.41 10.21
N ARG A 200 4.75 12.19 9.21
CA ARG A 200 4.31 11.94 7.82
C ARG A 200 3.37 10.72 7.75
N GLU A 201 3.65 9.68 8.51
CA GLU A 201 2.85 8.47 8.55
C GLU A 201 1.42 8.75 9.03
N VAL A 202 1.25 9.56 10.07
CA VAL A 202 -0.06 9.94 10.61
C VAL A 202 -0.93 10.59 9.53
N PHE A 203 -0.37 11.53 8.77
CA PHE A 203 -1.09 12.13 7.64
C PHE A 203 -1.35 11.13 6.51
N ALA A 204 -0.40 10.24 6.23
CA ALA A 204 -0.55 9.25 5.18
C ALA A 204 -1.57 8.15 5.51
N ARG A 205 -1.80 7.83 6.79
CA ARG A 205 -2.88 6.96 7.25
C ARG A 205 -4.25 7.59 7.01
N LEU A 206 -4.42 8.85 7.40
CA LEU A 206 -5.63 9.62 7.09
C LEU A 206 -5.86 9.72 5.57
N MET A 207 -4.82 9.99 4.79
CA MET A 207 -4.93 10.05 3.32
C MET A 207 -5.27 8.69 2.71
N GLY A 208 -4.72 7.59 3.23
CA GLY A 208 -5.10 6.25 2.81
C GLY A 208 -6.59 5.98 3.06
N LEU A 209 -7.11 6.37 4.22
CA LEU A 209 -8.52 6.21 4.54
C LEU A 209 -9.41 7.03 3.59
N LEU A 210 -9.03 8.28 3.29
CA LEU A 210 -9.76 9.11 2.34
C LEU A 210 -9.66 8.58 0.90
N ASP A 211 -8.50 8.09 0.48
CA ASP A 211 -8.30 7.47 -0.84
C ASP A 211 -9.21 6.25 -1.03
N LEU A 212 -9.44 5.45 0.00
CA LEU A 212 -10.27 4.24 -0.06
C LEU A 212 -11.77 4.54 0.09
N TYR A 213 -12.17 5.25 1.15
CA TYR A 213 -13.58 5.36 1.52
C TYR A 213 -14.30 6.60 0.98
N VAL A 214 -13.55 7.64 0.58
CA VAL A 214 -14.14 8.90 0.11
C VAL A 214 -13.88 9.14 -1.37
N LEU A 215 -12.66 8.84 -1.83
CA LEU A 215 -12.22 9.16 -3.19
C LEU A 215 -12.23 7.93 -4.13
N ASP A 216 -12.39 6.72 -3.61
CA ASP A 216 -12.42 5.45 -4.35
C ASP A 216 -11.31 5.35 -5.41
N LYS A 217 -10.07 5.66 -4.98
CA LYS A 217 -8.93 5.73 -5.90
C LYS A 217 -8.36 4.35 -6.19
N GLY A 218 -8.31 4.00 -7.47
CA GLY A 218 -7.55 2.87 -7.98
C GLY A 218 -6.04 3.13 -8.11
N PRO A 219 -5.28 2.10 -8.53
CA PRO A 219 -3.87 2.22 -8.85
C PRO A 219 -3.65 3.11 -10.07
N LYS A 220 -2.58 3.90 -10.06
CA LYS A 220 -2.31 4.86 -11.15
C LYS A 220 -2.02 4.20 -12.50
N PHE A 221 -1.39 3.02 -12.47
CA PHE A 221 -1.08 2.24 -13.67
C PHE A 221 -1.33 0.77 -13.38
N LEU A 222 -2.08 0.11 -14.26
CA LEU A 222 -2.20 -1.33 -14.35
C LEU A 222 -1.46 -1.72 -15.63
N GLY A 223 -0.43 -2.56 -15.51
CA GLY A 223 0.36 -3.02 -16.65
C GLY A 223 -0.10 -4.42 -17.07
N GLU A 224 0.58 -4.99 -18.06
CA GLU A 224 0.36 -6.39 -18.45
C GLU A 224 0.66 -7.35 -17.28
N PRO A 225 -0.14 -8.42 -17.10
CA PRO A 225 0.09 -9.41 -16.05
C PRO A 225 1.46 -10.10 -16.18
N ILE A 226 2.15 -10.28 -15.05
CA ILE A 226 3.46 -10.92 -14.93
C ILE A 226 3.30 -12.13 -14.00
N VAL A 227 3.60 -13.32 -14.54
CA VAL A 227 3.59 -14.56 -13.75
C VAL A 227 4.92 -14.72 -13.00
N ILE A 228 4.88 -14.59 -11.68
CA ILE A 228 6.04 -14.87 -10.83
C ILE A 228 6.36 -16.36 -10.88
N GLY A 229 7.60 -16.73 -11.14
CA GLY A 229 8.08 -18.12 -11.26
C GLY A 229 7.72 -18.80 -12.59
N GLY A 230 7.10 -18.08 -13.52
CA GLY A 230 6.93 -18.53 -14.90
C GLY A 230 8.18 -18.27 -15.76
N PRO A 231 8.18 -18.71 -17.03
CA PRO A 231 9.24 -18.36 -17.98
C PRO A 231 9.30 -16.83 -18.12
N ILE A 232 10.48 -16.24 -17.85
CA ILE A 232 10.69 -14.79 -17.82
C ILE A 232 10.45 -14.21 -19.23
N PRO A 233 9.47 -13.31 -19.43
CA PRO A 233 9.28 -12.67 -20.72
C PRO A 233 10.47 -11.76 -21.03
N CYS A 234 11.09 -11.98 -22.19
CA CYS A 234 12.25 -11.22 -22.63
C CYS A 234 11.82 -9.80 -23.03
N GLN A 235 12.23 -8.78 -22.27
CA GLN A 235 12.03 -7.39 -22.70
C GLN A 235 13.18 -6.93 -23.60
N PRO A 236 12.91 -6.28 -24.75
CA PRO A 236 13.96 -5.71 -25.59
C PRO A 236 14.73 -4.63 -24.82
N LEU A 237 16.06 -4.66 -24.97
CA LEU A 237 17.04 -3.80 -24.30
C LEU A 237 17.00 -2.32 -24.77
N SER A 238 15.92 -1.87 -25.41
CA SER A 238 15.79 -0.48 -25.87
C SER A 238 15.33 0.48 -24.76
N THR A 239 14.99 0.00 -23.55
CA THR A 239 14.51 0.88 -22.47
C THR A 239 15.20 0.68 -21.11
N ILE A 240 15.99 -0.38 -20.87
CA ILE A 240 16.62 -0.60 -19.55
C ILE A 240 18.05 -1.10 -19.72
N GLY A 241 18.99 -0.25 -19.30
CA GLY A 241 20.42 -0.57 -19.28
C GLY A 241 20.75 -1.81 -18.43
N ALA A 242 21.46 -2.72 -19.11
CA ALA A 242 22.23 -3.88 -18.67
C ALA A 242 21.46 -5.16 -18.23
N SER A 243 21.36 -6.06 -19.23
CA SER A 243 21.40 -7.53 -19.22
C SER A 243 20.34 -8.33 -18.44
N GLN A 244 19.37 -8.89 -19.18
CA GLN A 244 18.89 -10.27 -19.00
C GLN A 244 19.18 -11.06 -20.29
N PRO A 245 19.62 -12.33 -20.22
CA PRO A 245 19.77 -13.18 -21.40
C PRO A 245 18.40 -13.71 -21.87
N CYS A 246 18.17 -13.68 -23.18
CA CYS A 246 16.89 -13.99 -23.83
C CYS A 246 16.87 -15.35 -24.55
N LEU A 247 15.68 -15.95 -24.67
CA LEU A 247 15.28 -16.96 -25.69
C LEU A 247 13.91 -16.55 -26.30
N PRO A 248 13.57 -17.00 -27.53
CA PRO A 248 12.77 -16.20 -28.48
C PRO A 248 11.25 -16.18 -28.20
N ILE A 249 10.62 -15.05 -28.55
CA ILE A 249 9.16 -14.81 -28.44
C ILE A 249 8.51 -14.83 -29.85
N PRO A 250 7.32 -15.44 -30.03
CA PRO A 250 6.47 -15.21 -31.20
C PRO A 250 5.83 -13.79 -31.21
N SER A 251 5.61 -13.25 -32.41
CA SER A 251 5.25 -11.86 -32.74
C SER A 251 4.11 -11.20 -31.92
N VAL A 252 4.30 -9.91 -31.57
CA VAL A 252 3.42 -9.05 -30.73
C VAL A 252 2.47 -8.20 -31.60
N ALA A 253 1.20 -8.10 -31.18
CA ALA A 253 0.24 -7.09 -31.66
C ALA A 253 0.08 -5.92 -30.65
N PRO A 254 -0.33 -4.70 -31.07
CA PRO A 254 -0.13 -3.47 -30.31
C PRO A 254 -1.14 -3.19 -29.19
N VAL A 255 -0.65 -2.42 -28.22
CA VAL A 255 -1.23 -1.93 -26.96
C VAL A 255 -2.57 -1.18 -27.12
N GLN A 256 -3.53 -1.42 -26.21
CA GLN A 256 -4.79 -0.66 -26.09
C GLN A 256 -4.90 0.13 -24.77
N LYS A 257 -5.77 1.15 -24.84
CA LYS A 257 -5.90 2.45 -24.11
C LYS A 257 -6.44 2.34 -22.66
N PRO A 258 -6.29 3.38 -21.80
CA PRO A 258 -6.86 3.38 -20.44
C PRO A 258 -8.39 3.24 -20.44
N LEU A 259 -8.90 2.44 -19.51
CA LEU A 259 -10.33 2.16 -19.37
C LEU A 259 -11.05 3.34 -18.68
N ASP A 260 -11.99 3.94 -19.40
CA ASP A 260 -12.99 4.84 -18.83
C ASP A 260 -13.98 4.06 -17.95
N LYS A 261 -14.44 4.72 -16.87
CA LYS A 261 -15.37 4.22 -15.85
C LYS A 261 -16.57 3.48 -16.47
N ALA A 262 -16.68 2.18 -16.20
CA ALA A 262 -17.90 1.41 -16.46
C ALA A 262 -18.67 1.23 -15.15
N THR A 263 -19.85 1.85 -15.13
CA THR A 263 -20.92 1.77 -14.15
C THR A 263 -21.34 0.32 -13.90
N SER A 264 -21.30 -0.15 -12.64
CA SER A 264 -21.99 -1.39 -12.24
C SER A 264 -23.41 -1.05 -11.80
N ALA A 265 -24.39 -1.40 -12.63
CA ALA A 265 -25.78 -1.50 -12.23
C ALA A 265 -26.42 -2.66 -13.00
N ALA A 266 -26.30 -3.87 -12.46
CA ALA A 266 -27.16 -4.99 -12.84
C ALA A 266 -27.20 -6.00 -11.70
N THR A 267 -28.25 -5.94 -10.88
CA THR A 267 -28.96 -7.12 -10.33
C THR A 267 -30.24 -6.64 -9.67
N ALA A 268 -31.39 -7.05 -10.20
CA ALA A 268 -32.49 -7.69 -9.47
C ALA A 268 -33.80 -7.60 -10.26
N THR A 269 -34.28 -8.70 -10.84
CA THR A 269 -35.73 -8.99 -10.80
C THR A 269 -35.99 -10.50 -10.95
N SER A 270 -36.59 -11.04 -9.88
CA SER A 270 -37.47 -12.21 -9.70
C SER A 270 -37.69 -13.23 -10.82
N ALA A 271 -37.71 -14.52 -10.41
CA ALA A 271 -38.94 -15.32 -10.48
C ALA A 271 -38.84 -16.52 -9.52
N ALA A 272 -39.67 -16.48 -8.47
CA ALA A 272 -40.06 -17.65 -7.71
C ALA A 272 -41.33 -18.23 -8.35
N THR A 273 -41.38 -19.54 -8.60
CA THR A 273 -42.63 -20.33 -8.58
C THR A 273 -42.28 -21.77 -8.22
N ALA A 274 -42.98 -22.26 -7.21
CA ALA A 274 -42.89 -23.58 -6.62
C ALA A 274 -43.44 -24.69 -7.55
N THR A 275 -43.14 -25.96 -7.27
CA THR A 275 -44.06 -26.91 -6.56
C THR A 275 -43.69 -28.38 -6.83
N SER A 276 -43.76 -29.19 -5.76
CA SER A 276 -44.03 -30.65 -5.65
C SER A 276 -43.04 -31.66 -6.27
N ALA A 277 -42.39 -32.48 -5.43
CA ALA A 277 -42.76 -33.87 -5.05
C ALA A 277 -41.94 -34.88 -5.90
N ALA A 278 -41.48 -36.05 -5.46
CA ALA A 278 -41.78 -36.90 -4.33
C ALA A 278 -40.63 -37.95 -4.16
N THR A 279 -40.63 -38.66 -3.02
CA THR A 279 -40.31 -40.10 -2.88
C THR A 279 -38.84 -40.55 -3.13
N ALA A 280 -38.02 -40.74 -2.10
CA ALA A 280 -37.86 -41.92 -1.22
C ALA A 280 -36.83 -42.97 -1.70
N THR A 281 -36.08 -43.48 -0.70
CA THR A 281 -35.33 -44.77 -0.64
C THR A 281 -34.06 -44.89 -1.52
N SER A 282 -32.93 -45.42 -1.07
CA SER A 282 -32.66 -46.37 0.03
C SER A 282 -31.19 -46.29 0.47
N ALA A 283 -30.96 -46.55 1.76
CA ALA A 283 -29.67 -46.85 2.35
C ALA A 283 -29.55 -48.38 2.48
N ALA A 284 -28.41 -48.94 2.07
CA ALA A 284 -27.96 -50.26 2.49
C ALA A 284 -26.46 -50.41 2.21
N THR A 285 -25.63 -50.19 3.23
CA THR A 285 -24.27 -50.74 3.28
C THR A 285 -24.15 -51.47 4.61
N ALA A 286 -24.25 -52.80 4.55
CA ALA A 286 -24.04 -53.70 5.66
C ALA A 286 -22.59 -54.22 5.67
N THR A 287 -22.09 -54.37 6.89
CA THR A 287 -20.74 -54.74 7.31
C THR A 287 -20.59 -56.27 7.41
N ALA A 288 -19.46 -56.80 6.90
CA ALA A 288 -18.70 -57.99 7.35
C ALA A 288 -19.35 -59.40 7.32
N PRO A 289 -18.56 -60.50 7.40
CA PRO A 289 -17.09 -60.62 7.47
C PRO A 289 -16.38 -61.05 6.18
#